data_AF-A0A151K3Q4-F1
#
_entry.id   AF-A0A151K3Q4-F1
#
_cell.length_a   1.000
_cell.length_b   1.000
_cell.length_c   1.000
_cell.angle_alpha   90.00
_cell.angle_beta   90.00
_cell.angle_gamma   90.00
#
_symmetry.space_group_name_H-M   'P 1'
#
loop_
_entity.id
_entity.type
_entity.pdbx_description
1 polymer ?
#
loop_
_entity_poly.entity_id
_entity_poly.type
_entity_poly.pdbx_seq_one_letter_code
_entity_poly.pdbx_strand_id
1 'polypeptide(L)' 'ILCSQNVLEICRHLPNVILLEESKLLSHFDYITAIDIKTLIYDRVIEVFQKFNNEM' A
#
# COMPACT_ATOMS: atom_id res chain seq x y z
N ILE A 1 -13.70 -8.83 -2.84
CA ILE A 1 -12.78 -8.59 -3.97
C ILE A 1 -12.72 -7.08 -4.15
N LEU A 2 -11.61 -6.44 -3.78
CA LEU A 2 -11.44 -4.99 -3.94
C LEU A 2 -11.12 -4.68 -5.41
N CYS A 3 -11.88 -3.78 -6.02
CA CYS A 3 -11.63 -3.28 -7.37
C CYS A 3 -10.91 -1.94 -7.31
N SER A 4 -9.98 -1.67 -8.25
CA SER A 4 -9.19 -0.43 -8.29
C SER A 4 -10.05 0.84 -8.28
N GLN A 5 -11.24 0.78 -8.88
CA GLN A 5 -12.18 1.90 -8.90
C GLN A 5 -12.66 2.30 -7.50
N ASN A 6 -12.98 1.32 -6.65
CA ASN A 6 -13.38 1.57 -5.27
C ASN A 6 -12.24 2.15 -4.45
N VAL A 7 -11.00 1.70 -4.70
CA VAL A 7 -9.80 2.23 -4.02
C VAL A 7 -9.58 3.70 -4.36
N LEU A 8 -9.71 4.06 -5.64
CA LEU A 8 -9.57 5.46 -6.10
C LEU A 8 -10.66 6.36 -5.53
N GLU A 9 -11.91 5.88 -5.46
CA GLU A 9 -13.02 6.64 -4.90
C GLU A 9 -12.80 6.91 -3.41
N ILE A 10 -12.40 5.90 -2.63
CA ILE A 10 -12.08 6.06 -1.21
C ILE A 10 -10.91 7.04 -1.01
N CYS A 11 -9.88 6.93 -1.85
CA CYS A 11 -8.72 7.82 -1.78
C CYS A 11 -9.11 9.30 -1.95
N ARG A 12 -10.07 9.61 -2.84
CA ARG A 12 -10.56 10.99 -3.02
C ARG A 12 -11.21 11.58 -1.78
N HIS A 13 -11.74 10.75 -0.89
CA HIS A 13 -12.41 11.18 0.34
C HIS A 13 -11.48 11.27 1.54
N LEU A 14 -10.22 10.83 1.41
CA LEU A 14 -9.24 10.81 2.50
C LEU A 14 -8.31 12.03 2.37
N PRO A 15 -8.43 13.06 3.23
CA PRO A 15 -7.66 14.31 3.08
C PRO A 15 -6.16 14.19 3.42
N ASN A 16 -5.74 13.10 4.07
CA ASN A 16 -4.37 12.89 4.54
C ASN A 16 -3.70 11.66 3.90
N VAL A 17 -4.05 11.32 2.66
CA VAL A 17 -3.35 10.26 1.94
C VAL A 17 -1.99 10.79 1.49
N ILE A 18 -0.94 10.23 2.06
CA ILE A 18 0.44 10.66 1.77
C ILE A 18 1.07 9.82 0.66
N LEU A 19 0.60 8.59 0.47
CA LEU A 19 1.11 7.68 -0.55
C LEU A 19 0.01 6.74 -1.04
N LEU A 20 -0.13 6.62 -2.36
CA LEU A 20 -0.98 5.65 -3.03
C LEU A 20 -0.13 4.92 -4.08
N GLU A 21 0.16 3.65 -3.86
CA GLU A 21 0.92 2.79 -4.78
C GLU A 21 0.01 1.65 -5.27
N GLU A 22 -0.21 1.57 -6.59
CA GLU A 22 -0.94 0.46 -7.21
C GLU A 22 0.05 -0.66 -7.56
N SER A 23 -0.21 -1.88 -7.09
CA SER A 23 0.53 -3.07 -7.51
C SER A 23 -0.31 -3.91 -8.46
N LYS A 24 0.03 -3.89 -9.75
CA LYS A 24 -0.68 -4.63 -10.80
C LYS A 24 -0.46 -6.15 -10.74
N LEU A 25 0.56 -6.59 -10.01
CA LEU A 25 0.97 -7.99 -9.93
C LEU A 25 0.37 -8.72 -8.72
N LEU A 26 -0.27 -8.00 -7.80
CA LEU A 26 -0.81 -8.56 -6.57
C LEU A 26 -2.32 -8.67 -6.66
N SER A 27 -2.81 -9.90 -6.49
CA SER A 27 -4.21 -10.15 -6.18
C SER A 27 -4.50 -9.81 -4.72
N HIS A 28 -5.78 -9.68 -4.37
CA HIS A 28 -6.21 -9.34 -3.01
C HIS A 28 -5.67 -10.31 -1.94
N PHE A 29 -5.56 -11.60 -2.29
CA PHE A 29 -5.02 -12.62 -1.37
C PHE A 29 -3.49 -12.60 -1.25
N ASP A 30 -2.79 -12.12 -2.28
CA ASP A 30 -1.32 -12.09 -2.28
C ASP A 30 -0.77 -11.18 -1.18
N TYR A 31 -1.53 -10.14 -0.80
CA TYR A 31 -1.20 -9.28 0.34
C TYR A 31 -1.09 -10.02 1.69
N ILE A 32 -1.66 -11.22 1.80
CA ILE A 32 -1.65 -12.02 3.02
C ILE A 32 -0.77 -13.27 2.83
N THR A 33 -0.85 -13.90 1.65
CA THR A 33 -0.33 -15.26 1.45
C THR A 33 0.84 -15.36 0.48
N ALA A 34 1.20 -14.31 -0.24
CA ALA A 34 2.32 -14.41 -1.18
C ALA A 34 3.63 -14.57 -0.43
N ILE A 35 4.48 -15.48 -0.91
CA ILE A 35 5.76 -15.83 -0.28
C ILE A 35 6.68 -14.60 -0.26
N ASP A 36 6.69 -13.84 -1.35
CA ASP A 36 7.51 -12.64 -1.54
C ASP A 36 6.82 -11.35 -1.05
N ILE A 37 5.69 -11.44 -0.33
CA ILE A 37 4.96 -10.24 0.09
C ILE A 37 5.77 -9.35 1.03
N LYS A 38 6.65 -9.97 1.83
CA LYS A 38 7.51 -9.25 2.77
C LYS A 38 8.43 -8.26 2.04
N THR A 39 9.13 -8.74 1.02
CA THR A 39 10.07 -7.90 0.26
C THR A 39 9.34 -6.92 -0.65
N LEU A 40 8.18 -7.33 -1.19
CA LEU A 40 7.45 -6.50 -2.14
C LEU A 40 6.64 -5.37 -1.50
N ILE A 41 6.07 -5.60 -0.31
CA ILE A 41 5.17 -4.64 0.35
C ILE A 41 5.66 -4.26 1.74
N TYR A 42 6.01 -5.21 2.61
CA TYR A 42 6.32 -4.87 4.01
C TYR A 42 7.61 -4.07 4.17
N ASP A 43 8.66 -4.42 3.44
CA ASP A 43 9.92 -3.66 3.50
C ASP A 43 9.68 -2.22 3.02
N ARG A 44 8.90 -2.03 1.96
CA ARG A 44 8.49 -0.70 1.46
C ARG A 44 7.68 0.09 2.50
N VAL A 45 6.72 -0.54 3.16
CA VAL A 45 5.92 0.10 4.23
C VAL A 45 6.82 0.54 5.37
N ILE A 46 7.75 -0.31 5.81
CA ILE A 46 8.71 0.00 6.88
C ILE A 46 9.60 1.20 6.49
N GLU A 47 10.11 1.25 5.26
CA GLU A 47 10.88 2.38 4.77
C GLU A 47 10.08 3.69 4.80
N VAL A 48 8.81 3.65 4.40
CA VAL A 48 7.93 4.82 4.42
C VAL A 48 7.71 5.28 5.86
N PHE A 49 7.43 4.38 6.79
CA PHE A 49 7.33 4.69 8.22
C PHE A 49 8.62 5.31 8.77
N GLN A 50 9.78 4.76 8.41
CA GLN A 50 11.07 5.28 8.85
C GLN A 50 11.35 6.69 8.31
N LYS A 51 11.00 6.97 7.05
CA LYS A 51 11.12 8.31 6.47
C LYS A 51 10.26 9.31 7.24
N PHE A 52 8.98 8.99 7.46
CA PHE A 52 8.10 9.86 8.26
C PHE A 52 8.60 10.08 9.68
N ASN A 53 9.16 9.06 10.32
CA ASN A 53 9.68 9.18 11.68
C ASN A 53 10.99 9.97 11.76
N ASN A 54 11.85 9.89 10.74
CA ASN A 54 13.13 10.59 10.72
C ASN A 54 13.02 12.03 10.19
N GLU A 55 11.94 12.37 9.49
CA GLU A 55 11.64 13.72 8.98
C GLU A 55 10.78 14.56 9.96
N MET A 56 10.32 13.98 11.08
CA MET A 56 9.77 14.69 12.24
C MET A 56 10.85 15.07 13.24
#